data_AF-A0A9W7CH67-F1
#
_entry.id   AF-A0A9W7CH67-F1
#
_cell.length_a   1.000
_cell.length_b   1.000
_cell.length_c   1.000
_cell.angle_alpha   90.00
_cell.angle_beta   90.00
_cell.angle_gamma   90.00
#
_symmetry.space_group_name_H-M   'P 1'
#
loop_
_entity.id
_entity.type
_entity.pdbx_description
1 polymer ?
#
loop_
_entity_poly.entity_id
_entity_poly.type
_entity_poly.pdbx_seq_one_letter_code
_entity_poly.pdbx_strand_id
1 'polypeptide(L)'
;MRDWDGGDLLDIVGKDWVGWEEVLEKADVVVNLCGGFTIQREQAQQRLSDAIRSTETRNNRVIKQIIIAPTDEVIPTLSPVAISAKVKRLAQCEDIANAGKDVSCLRMGLVVPDAQAQASGGKWCTGSDFAQLCIEKINA
;
A
#
# COMPACT_ATOMS: atom_id res chain seq x y z
N MET A 1 7.18 -17.08 -7.52
CA MET A 1 7.55 -16.35 -6.29
C MET A 1 6.38 -15.44 -5.97
N ARG A 2 5.67 -15.71 -4.87
CA ARG A 2 4.67 -14.78 -4.34
C ARG A 2 5.41 -13.68 -3.59
N ASP A 3 4.87 -12.49 -3.64
CA ASP A 3 5.37 -11.34 -2.92
C ASP A 3 4.92 -11.38 -1.45
N TRP A 4 5.36 -10.42 -0.64
CA TRP A 4 5.05 -10.40 0.80
C TRP A 4 3.56 -10.22 1.10
N ASP A 5 2.82 -9.61 0.17
CA ASP A 5 1.37 -9.49 0.20
C ASP A 5 0.64 -10.76 -0.27
N GLY A 6 1.39 -11.81 -0.65
CA GLY A 6 0.87 -13.09 -1.13
C GLY A 6 0.47 -13.10 -2.62
N GLY A 7 0.50 -11.95 -3.29
CA GLY A 7 0.21 -11.80 -4.72
C GLY A 7 1.41 -12.13 -5.60
N ASP A 8 1.18 -12.38 -6.89
CA ASP A 8 2.26 -12.54 -7.86
C ASP A 8 2.19 -11.49 -8.99
N LEU A 9 2.88 -11.72 -10.11
CA LEU A 9 2.89 -10.78 -11.25
C LEU A 9 1.62 -10.87 -12.12
N LEU A 10 0.81 -11.91 -11.96
CA LEU A 10 -0.44 -12.13 -12.67
C LEU A 10 -1.63 -11.52 -11.91
N ASP A 11 -1.47 -11.30 -10.60
CA ASP A 11 -2.51 -10.75 -9.72
C ASP A 11 -2.41 -9.22 -9.54
N ILE A 12 -1.77 -8.50 -10.47
CA ILE A 12 -1.57 -7.05 -10.33
C ILE A 12 -2.84 -6.30 -10.75
N VAL A 13 -3.55 -5.77 -9.75
CA VAL A 13 -4.68 -4.82 -9.92
C VAL A 13 -4.19 -3.58 -10.69
N GLY A 14 -4.95 -3.13 -11.70
CA GLY A 14 -4.54 -2.01 -12.55
C GLY A 14 -3.67 -2.42 -13.75
N LYS A 15 -3.28 -3.70 -13.88
CA LYS A 15 -2.60 -4.21 -15.07
C LYS A 15 -3.35 -5.35 -15.73
N ASP A 16 -3.55 -6.45 -15.00
CA ASP A 16 -4.04 -7.71 -15.57
C ASP A 16 -5.48 -8.03 -15.13
N TRP A 17 -5.95 -7.43 -14.04
CA TRP A 17 -7.36 -7.48 -13.65
C TRP A 17 -8.17 -6.41 -14.40
N VAL A 18 -9.22 -6.82 -15.13
CA VAL A 18 -10.13 -5.92 -15.87
C VAL A 18 -11.43 -5.72 -15.08
N GLY A 19 -11.98 -4.50 -15.11
CA GLY A 19 -13.27 -4.16 -14.49
C GLY A 19 -13.17 -3.78 -13.01
N TRP A 20 -11.96 -3.70 -12.46
CA TRP A 20 -11.75 -3.22 -11.08
C TRP A 20 -12.12 -1.74 -10.93
N GLU A 21 -12.07 -0.96 -12.02
CA GLU A 21 -12.45 0.46 -12.03
C GLU A 21 -13.93 0.67 -11.71
N GLU A 22 -14.81 -0.26 -12.11
CA GLU A 22 -16.26 -0.17 -11.84
C GLU A 22 -16.56 -0.26 -10.34
N VAL A 23 -15.71 -0.99 -9.60
CA VAL A 23 -15.84 -1.14 -8.15
C VAL A 23 -15.54 0.19 -7.44
N LEU A 24 -14.69 1.04 -8.03
CA LEU A 24 -14.38 2.36 -7.49
C LEU A 24 -15.57 3.30 -7.48
N GLU A 25 -16.58 3.10 -8.33
CA GLU A 25 -17.75 3.99 -8.38
C GLU A 25 -18.56 4.01 -7.09
N LYS A 26 -18.47 2.93 -6.31
CA LYS A 26 -19.19 2.75 -5.04
C LYS A 26 -18.26 2.75 -3.82
N ALA A 27 -16.94 2.70 -4.02
CA ALA A 27 -15.98 2.61 -2.92
C ALA A 27 -15.83 3.96 -2.19
N ASP A 28 -15.98 3.97 -0.87
CA ASP A 28 -15.65 5.16 -0.05
C ASP A 28 -14.17 5.13 0.41
N VAL A 29 -13.61 3.92 0.46
CA VAL A 29 -12.23 3.66 0.86
C VAL A 29 -11.61 2.65 -0.10
N VAL A 30 -10.39 2.92 -0.54
CA VAL A 30 -9.55 1.98 -1.28
C VAL A 30 -8.35 1.64 -0.41
N VAL A 31 -8.19 0.35 -0.12
CA VAL A 31 -7.03 -0.16 0.62
C VAL A 31 -6.20 -0.99 -0.34
N ASN A 32 -4.94 -0.61 -0.57
CA ASN A 32 -4.06 -1.37 -1.45
C ASN A 32 -2.73 -1.74 -0.77
N LEU A 33 -2.36 -3.01 -0.91
CA LEU A 33 -1.07 -3.52 -0.45
C LEU A 33 -0.03 -3.19 -1.52
N CYS A 34 0.95 -2.34 -1.17
CA CYS A 34 2.06 -2.02 -2.04
C CYS A 34 3.21 -3.00 -1.77
N GLY A 35 3.22 -4.09 -2.51
CA GLY A 35 4.34 -5.01 -2.54
C GLY A 35 5.03 -5.11 -3.89
N GLY A 36 6.04 -5.98 -4.01
CA GLY A 36 6.54 -6.47 -5.29
C GLY A 36 7.23 -5.37 -6.06
N PHE A 37 8.24 -4.76 -5.44
CA PHE A 37 8.97 -3.57 -5.88
C PHE A 37 9.54 -3.67 -7.31
N THR A 38 8.68 -3.55 -8.30
CA THR A 38 8.90 -3.78 -9.72
C THR A 38 8.26 -2.63 -10.49
N ILE A 39 8.73 -2.39 -11.71
CA ILE A 39 8.21 -1.29 -12.55
C ILE A 39 6.73 -1.50 -12.86
N GLN A 40 6.29 -2.75 -13.03
CA GLN A 40 4.91 -3.09 -13.30
C GLN A 40 3.98 -2.65 -12.16
N ARG A 41 4.43 -2.78 -10.91
CA ARG A 41 3.63 -2.38 -9.74
C ARG A 41 3.66 -0.87 -9.50
N GLU A 42 4.73 -0.18 -9.85
CA GLU A 42 4.76 1.30 -9.92
C GLU A 42 3.73 1.81 -10.93
N GLN A 43 3.68 1.22 -12.13
CA GLN A 43 2.69 1.56 -13.15
C GLN A 43 1.26 1.23 -12.71
N ALA A 44 1.07 0.12 -12.01
CA ALA A 44 -0.23 -0.24 -11.44
C ALA A 44 -0.68 0.77 -10.38
N GLN A 45 0.21 1.21 -9.48
CA GLN A 45 -0.08 2.26 -8.51
C GLN A 45 -0.48 3.57 -9.19
N GLN A 46 0.23 3.97 -10.26
CA GLN A 46 -0.13 5.16 -11.03
C GLN A 46 -1.55 5.05 -11.61
N ARG A 47 -1.87 3.93 -12.27
CA ARG A 47 -3.21 3.69 -12.83
C ARG A 47 -4.31 3.68 -11.77
N LEU A 48 -4.04 3.06 -10.62
CA LEU A 48 -4.95 3.06 -9.47
C LEU A 48 -5.23 4.49 -9.00
N SER A 49 -4.17 5.27 -8.74
CA SER A 49 -4.30 6.66 -8.29
C SER A 49 -5.04 7.53 -9.32
N ASP A 50 -4.79 7.35 -10.62
CA ASP A 50 -5.47 8.11 -11.66
C ASP A 50 -6.95 7.73 -11.79
N ALA A 51 -7.29 6.44 -11.66
CA ALA A 51 -8.68 5.98 -11.68
C ALA A 51 -9.48 6.48 -10.47
N ILE A 52 -8.85 6.51 -9.28
CA ILE A 52 -9.44 7.09 -8.07
C ILE A 52 -9.75 8.57 -8.33
N ARG A 53 -8.77 9.37 -8.75
CA ARG A 53 -8.96 10.81 -9.03
C ARG A 53 -10.03 11.08 -10.10
N SER A 54 -10.03 10.27 -11.16
CA SER A 54 -11.05 10.35 -12.21
C SER A 54 -12.44 10.09 -11.64
N THR A 55 -12.58 9.09 -10.76
CA THR A 55 -13.85 8.74 -10.12
C THR A 55 -14.29 9.81 -9.12
N GLU A 56 -13.37 10.35 -8.33
CA GLU A 56 -13.64 11.48 -7.42
C GLU A 56 -14.19 12.69 -8.19
N THR A 57 -13.57 13.01 -9.32
CA THR A 57 -13.98 14.13 -10.19
C THR A 57 -15.36 13.87 -10.80
N ARG A 58 -15.60 12.67 -11.35
CA ARG A 58 -16.88 12.32 -11.98
C ARG A 58 -18.04 12.33 -10.99
N ASN A 59 -17.81 11.81 -9.78
CA ASN A 59 -18.86 11.62 -8.78
C ASN A 59 -18.94 12.77 -7.77
N ASN A 60 -18.05 13.77 -7.89
CA ASN A 60 -17.90 14.87 -6.95
C ASN A 60 -17.85 14.39 -5.49
N ARG A 61 -17.07 13.35 -5.23
CA ARG A 61 -16.88 12.73 -3.92
C ARG A 61 -15.41 12.42 -3.67
N VAL A 62 -15.02 12.35 -2.42
CA VAL A 62 -13.67 11.95 -2.01
C VAL A 62 -13.65 10.46 -1.75
N ILE A 63 -12.59 9.79 -2.21
CA ILE A 63 -12.33 8.38 -1.92
C ILE A 63 -11.06 8.32 -1.08
N LYS A 64 -11.15 7.80 0.15
CA LYS A 64 -9.97 7.67 1.01
C LYS A 64 -9.08 6.55 0.50
N GLN A 65 -7.81 6.83 0.22
CA GLN A 65 -6.84 5.81 -0.17
C GLN A 65 -5.93 5.47 1.01
N ILE A 66 -5.81 4.19 1.32
CA ILE A 66 -4.89 3.67 2.33
C ILE A 66 -3.91 2.72 1.65
N ILE A 67 -2.63 3.08 1.71
CA ILE A 67 -1.54 2.26 1.21
C ILE A 67 -0.88 1.55 2.37
N ILE A 68 -0.59 0.27 2.17
CA ILE A 68 0.05 -0.56 3.18
C ILE A 68 1.30 -1.15 2.55
N ALA A 69 2.45 -0.91 3.18
CA ALA A 69 3.73 -1.38 2.70
C ALA A 69 4.63 -1.85 3.85
N PRO A 70 5.66 -2.67 3.63
CA PRO A 70 6.58 -3.06 4.68
C PRO A 70 7.50 -1.89 5.04
N THR A 71 8.01 -1.86 6.28
CA THR A 71 9.07 -0.93 6.64
C THR A 71 10.38 -1.29 5.95
N ASP A 72 11.27 -0.31 5.79
CA ASP A 72 12.55 -0.50 5.11
C ASP A 72 13.43 -1.54 5.81
N GLU A 73 13.32 -1.70 7.13
CA GLU A 73 14.04 -2.72 7.91
C GLU A 73 13.54 -4.15 7.63
N VAL A 74 12.29 -4.27 7.18
CA VAL A 74 11.62 -5.56 6.95
C VAL A 74 11.80 -6.05 5.52
N ILE A 75 11.96 -5.14 4.56
CA ILE A 75 12.20 -5.45 3.15
C ILE A 75 13.33 -6.48 2.94
N PRO A 76 14.50 -6.37 3.60
CA PRO A 76 15.59 -7.35 3.46
C PRO A 76 15.18 -8.79 3.84
N THR A 77 14.28 -8.94 4.81
CA THR A 77 13.80 -10.23 5.31
C THR A 77 12.76 -10.84 4.38
N LEU A 78 11.82 -10.02 3.89
CA LEU A 78 10.75 -10.47 3.00
C LEU A 78 11.25 -10.78 1.59
N SER A 79 12.23 -9.99 1.13
CA SER A 79 12.70 -10.03 -0.24
C SER A 79 14.20 -9.69 -0.26
N PRO A 80 15.07 -10.66 0.08
CA PRO A 80 16.51 -10.45 0.00
C PRO A 80 16.89 -10.17 -1.47
N VAL A 81 17.97 -9.43 -1.70
CA VAL A 81 18.43 -8.90 -3.01
C VAL A 81 17.84 -7.53 -3.39
N ALA A 82 18.68 -6.68 -4.01
CA ALA A 82 18.30 -5.39 -4.59
C ALA A 82 17.57 -4.43 -3.63
N ILE A 83 17.86 -4.50 -2.33
CA ILE A 83 17.16 -3.78 -1.24
C ILE A 83 17.05 -2.27 -1.54
N SER A 84 18.14 -1.60 -1.92
CA SER A 84 18.12 -0.17 -2.22
C SER A 84 17.17 0.19 -3.37
N ALA A 85 17.08 -0.66 -4.40
CA ALA A 85 16.13 -0.46 -5.50
C ALA A 85 14.68 -0.68 -5.04
N LYS A 86 14.46 -1.62 -4.10
CA LYS A 86 13.14 -1.90 -3.53
C LYS A 86 12.62 -0.74 -2.68
N VAL A 87 13.46 -0.24 -1.77
CA VAL A 87 13.17 0.95 -0.95
C VAL A 87 12.86 2.15 -1.84
N LYS A 88 13.68 2.41 -2.87
CA LYS A 88 13.45 3.51 -3.81
C LYS A 88 12.09 3.39 -4.51
N ARG A 89 11.75 2.22 -5.05
CA ARG A 89 10.48 2.00 -5.74
C ARG A 89 9.27 2.13 -4.82
N LEU A 90 9.41 1.67 -3.59
CA LEU A 90 8.37 1.83 -2.60
C LEU A 90 8.10 3.32 -2.33
N ALA A 91 9.16 4.11 -2.11
CA ALA A 91 9.03 5.56 -1.96
C ALA A 91 8.34 6.21 -3.17
N GLN A 92 8.68 5.79 -4.40
CA GLN A 92 8.01 6.28 -5.61
C GLN A 92 6.50 5.96 -5.62
N CYS A 93 6.10 4.76 -5.18
CA CYS A 93 4.69 4.40 -5.11
C CYS A 93 3.92 5.26 -4.09
N GLU A 94 4.56 5.57 -2.96
CA GLU A 94 4.00 6.48 -1.95
C GLU A 94 3.90 7.90 -2.48
N ASP A 95 4.92 8.41 -3.17
CA ASP A 95 4.91 9.73 -3.78
C ASP A 95 3.77 9.88 -4.80
N ILE A 96 3.56 8.86 -5.66
CA ILE A 96 2.46 8.80 -6.63
C ILE A 96 1.11 8.94 -5.94
N ALA A 97 0.93 8.25 -4.82
CA ALA A 97 -0.32 8.25 -4.08
C ALA A 97 -0.53 9.53 -3.28
N ASN A 98 0.50 10.02 -2.60
CA ASN A 98 0.45 11.25 -1.79
C ASN A 98 0.18 12.51 -2.60
N ALA A 99 0.28 12.45 -3.94
CA ALA A 99 -0.23 13.52 -4.81
C ALA A 99 -1.78 13.61 -4.82
N GLY A 100 -2.50 12.65 -4.23
CA GLY A 100 -3.94 12.70 -3.98
C GLY A 100 -4.29 13.43 -2.68
N LYS A 101 -5.54 13.90 -2.55
CA LYS A 101 -5.97 14.73 -1.41
C LYS A 101 -6.16 13.96 -0.11
N ASP A 102 -6.69 12.73 -0.18
CA ASP A 102 -7.09 11.95 1.00
C ASP A 102 -6.40 10.58 1.02
N VAL A 103 -5.07 10.63 1.13
CA VAL A 103 -4.21 9.44 1.11
C VAL A 103 -3.48 9.26 2.44
N SER A 104 -3.44 8.03 2.93
CA SER A 104 -2.65 7.61 4.10
C SER A 104 -1.73 6.45 3.74
N CYS A 105 -0.42 6.64 3.91
CA CYS A 105 0.56 5.56 3.76
C CYS A 105 0.89 4.95 5.14
N LEU A 106 0.71 3.64 5.27
CA LEU A 106 0.95 2.86 6.48
C LEU A 106 2.11 1.89 6.24
N ARG A 107 3.11 1.93 7.12
CA ARG A 107 4.26 1.03 7.09
C ARG A 107 4.12 -0.07 8.15
N MET A 108 4.17 -1.33 7.72
CA MET A 108 4.05 -2.51 8.57
C MET A 108 5.42 -3.11 8.88
N GLY A 109 5.66 -3.37 10.17
CA GLY A 109 6.81 -4.13 10.63
C GLY A 109 6.59 -5.64 10.61
N LEU A 110 7.67 -6.40 10.79
CA LEU A 110 7.58 -7.78 11.24
C LEU A 110 7.23 -7.79 12.72
N VAL A 111 6.19 -8.54 13.09
CA VAL A 111 5.96 -8.93 14.48
C VAL A 111 7.04 -9.95 14.83
N VAL A 112 8.12 -9.50 15.47
CA VAL A 112 9.02 -10.39 16.18
C VAL A 112 8.30 -10.77 17.48
N PRO A 113 8.11 -12.05 17.82
CA PRO A 113 7.47 -12.45 19.08
C PRO A 113 8.15 -11.78 20.29
N ASP A 114 7.46 -10.80 20.88
CA ASP A 114 7.58 -10.10 22.18
C ASP A 114 8.92 -9.84 22.88
N ALA A 115 10.09 -10.17 22.33
CA ALA A 115 11.36 -10.01 23.06
C ALA A 115 12.19 -8.77 22.66
N GLN A 116 11.87 -8.06 21.57
CA GLN A 116 12.79 -7.03 21.01
C GLN A 116 12.14 -5.71 20.57
N ALA A 117 10.85 -5.49 20.80
CA ALA A 117 10.11 -4.32 20.28
C ALA A 117 10.46 -2.95 20.92
N GLN A 118 11.36 -2.88 21.91
CA GLN A 118 11.66 -1.64 22.64
C GLN A 118 12.78 -0.76 22.04
N ALA A 119 13.49 -1.17 20.98
CA ALA A 119 14.74 -0.52 20.59
C ALA A 119 14.65 0.59 19.51
N SER A 120 13.54 0.75 18.79
CA SER A 120 13.57 1.45 17.48
C SER A 120 12.72 2.72 17.33
N GLY A 121 12.06 3.25 18.37
CA GLY A 121 11.46 4.59 18.33
C GLY A 121 10.34 4.83 17.28
N GLY A 122 9.99 3.83 16.46
CA GLY A 122 8.82 3.81 15.59
C GLY A 122 7.66 3.08 16.26
N LYS A 123 6.43 3.53 16.03
CA LYS A 123 5.22 2.76 16.39
C LYS A 123 5.05 1.61 15.41
N TRP A 124 5.36 0.41 15.85
CA TRP A 124 5.10 -0.83 15.13
C TRP A 124 3.65 -1.28 15.38
N CYS A 125 2.95 -1.78 14.36
CA CYS A 125 1.59 -2.30 14.52
C CYS A 125 1.60 -3.83 14.47
N THR A 126 1.03 -4.47 15.50
CA THR A 126 0.67 -5.90 15.46
C THR A 126 -0.58 -6.12 14.58
N GLY A 127 -0.95 -7.37 14.27
CA GLY A 127 -2.13 -7.65 13.43
C GLY A 127 -3.44 -7.03 13.96
N SER A 128 -3.62 -6.93 15.28
CA SER A 128 -4.77 -6.23 15.90
C SER A 128 -4.61 -4.72 15.91
N ASP A 129 -3.41 -4.21 16.18
CA ASP A 129 -3.13 -2.77 16.16
C ASP A 129 -3.24 -2.19 14.75
N PHE A 130 -2.94 -3.01 13.75
CA PHE A 130 -3.02 -2.67 12.34
C PHE A 130 -4.47 -2.48 11.89
N ALA A 131 -5.36 -3.41 12.24
CA ALA A 131 -6.78 -3.26 11.97
C ALA A 131 -7.35 -2.00 12.65
N GLN A 132 -6.94 -1.74 13.89
CA GLN A 132 -7.33 -0.54 14.63
C GLN A 132 -6.80 0.74 13.96
N LEU A 133 -5.54 0.75 13.50
CA LEU A 133 -4.96 1.89 12.79
C LEU A 133 -5.66 2.15 11.46
N CYS A 134 -6.01 1.10 10.71
CA CYS A 134 -6.83 1.23 9.50
C CYS A 134 -8.19 1.83 9.84
N ILE A 135 -8.86 1.36 10.89
CA ILE A 135 -10.15 1.91 11.35
C ILE A 135 -10.02 3.38 11.75
N GLU A 136 -8.97 3.76 12.47
CA GLU A 136 -8.70 5.15 12.85
C GLU A 136 -8.51 6.04 11.63
N LYS A 137 -7.77 5.58 10.61
CA LYS A 137 -7.57 6.34 9.36
C LYS A 137 -8.81 6.41 8.49
N ILE A 138 -9.66 5.38 8.52
CA ILE A 138 -10.96 5.39 7.84
C ILE A 138 -11.89 6.42 8.48
N ASN A 139 -11.87 6.55 9.82
CA ASN A 139 -12.79 7.40 10.58
C ASN A 139 -12.32 8.86 10.77
N ALA A 140 -11.03 9.15 10.61
CA ALA A 140 -10.46 10.50 10.68
C ALA A 140 -10.78 11.32 9.43
#